data_AF-A0A150FYY0-F1
#
_entry.id   AF-A0A150FYY0-F1
#
_cell.length_a   1.000
_cell.length_b   1.000
_cell.length_c   1.000
_cell.angle_alpha   90.00
_cell.angle_beta   90.00
_cell.angle_gamma   90.00
#
_symmetry.space_group_name_H-M   'P 1'
#
loop_
_entity.id
_entity.type
_entity.pdbx_description
1 polymer ?
#
loop_
_entity_poly.entity_id
_entity_poly.type
_entity_poly.pdbx_seq_one_letter_code
_entity_poly.pdbx_strand_id
1 'polypeptide(L)'
;MLGPPARRFRYLGMIIDTERGTFVVPEDKRERVLTAIRNALSAHRITARALASVKGQLLSMSWAFGPWSRLRTRGLGQLIETRRSWSTHLALSKYARADLRFWLAYFDHFNGTRALWTPTQSFDGPAGLGGHAVKVITDNLNAANIINKGAAKADACYEVAVELLWYCVERDIRLQAEWRPRTMNQLADYWSKVAEPDAWSLLGSAFRRLNRLWGPFDIDLFASHRNHHLPTYYSAYFTPDTAGVDAFRFRWDAKLRVSAVLGPSAAMADATLRSLAARFSQESDKALAASTLNQYAAPWRAFVAWWRLRRLPGSKTDQLWDGAWVVVGRLGGPVYPVGLVERLLRQGAYRRSPSHPREDVGPLLRVVQHTRDGGRLQRLVGTLEHPVYSTSYTAFSEALAAMCVEAGIAAHTTPHSMRIGGNSTAAANGVPAEVRRAHGRWLSPSMVDLYTRRSPGAGIDLTRRMAER
;
A
#
# COMPACT_ATOMS: atom_id res chain seq x y z
N MET A 1 -9.04 -49.17 27.82
CA MET A 1 -9.03 -49.50 26.39
C MET A 1 -9.63 -48.34 25.61
N LEU A 2 -8.84 -47.64 24.79
CA LEU A 2 -9.38 -46.74 23.78
C LEU A 2 -9.94 -47.64 22.67
N GLY A 3 -11.21 -47.47 22.32
CA GLY A 3 -11.87 -48.24 21.25
C GLY A 3 -11.27 -47.97 19.87
N PRO A 4 -11.88 -48.49 18.79
CA PRO A 4 -11.44 -48.18 17.43
C PRO A 4 -11.42 -46.66 17.20
N PRO A 5 -10.51 -46.16 16.35
CA PRO A 5 -10.38 -44.73 16.10
C PRO A 5 -11.72 -44.15 15.61
N ALA A 6 -12.29 -43.27 16.43
CA ALA A 6 -13.56 -42.61 16.16
C ALA A 6 -13.30 -41.11 16.00
N ARG A 7 -13.94 -40.49 14.99
CA ARG A 7 -13.85 -39.03 14.76
C ARG A 7 -14.60 -38.21 15.79
N ARG A 8 -15.55 -38.85 16.48
CA ARG A 8 -16.38 -38.23 17.51
C ARG A 8 -16.62 -39.23 18.64
N PHE A 9 -16.19 -38.90 19.86
CA PHE A 9 -16.31 -39.79 21.01
C PHE A 9 -16.42 -39.02 22.32
N ARG A 10 -17.02 -39.65 23.35
CA ARG A 10 -17.17 -39.04 24.68
C ARG A 10 -15.91 -39.28 25.51
N TYR A 11 -15.34 -38.22 26.09
CA TYR A 11 -14.20 -38.27 26.99
C TYR A 11 -14.31 -37.19 28.08
N LEU A 12 -14.04 -37.56 29.34
CA LEU A 12 -14.23 -36.70 30.53
C LEU A 12 -15.60 -35.99 30.56
N GLY A 13 -16.62 -36.66 30.02
CA GLY A 13 -17.99 -36.16 29.96
C GLY A 13 -18.24 -35.04 28.93
N MET A 14 -17.30 -34.76 28.02
CA MET A 14 -17.49 -33.94 26.83
C MET A 14 -17.45 -34.83 25.58
N ILE A 15 -17.96 -34.34 24.45
CA ILE A 15 -17.71 -34.95 23.15
C ILE A 15 -16.45 -34.31 22.58
N ILE A 16 -15.48 -35.12 22.17
CA ILE A 16 -14.34 -34.68 21.36
C ILE A 16 -14.72 -34.88 19.90
N ASP A 17 -14.65 -33.81 19.10
CA ASP A 17 -14.79 -33.83 17.65
C ASP A 17 -13.41 -33.56 17.04
N THR A 18 -12.77 -34.60 16.52
CA THR A 18 -11.40 -34.49 15.98
C THR A 18 -11.37 -33.89 14.58
N GLU A 19 -12.49 -33.92 13.85
CA GLU A 19 -12.61 -33.36 12.49
C GLU A 19 -12.67 -31.85 12.55
N ARG A 20 -13.53 -31.30 13.43
CA ARG A 20 -13.53 -29.86 13.71
C ARG A 20 -12.40 -29.45 14.63
N GLY A 21 -11.83 -30.37 15.40
CA GLY A 21 -10.81 -30.09 16.41
C GLY A 21 -11.38 -29.29 17.57
N THR A 22 -12.50 -29.72 18.14
CA THR A 22 -13.22 -28.99 19.21
C THR A 22 -13.78 -29.91 20.29
N PHE A 23 -14.10 -29.33 21.44
CA PHE A 23 -14.91 -29.99 22.47
C PHE A 23 -16.36 -29.52 22.38
N VAL A 24 -17.29 -30.46 22.42
CA VAL A 24 -18.73 -30.20 22.32
C VAL A 24 -19.43 -30.71 23.59
N VAL A 25 -20.33 -29.91 24.14
CA VAL A 25 -21.21 -30.31 25.24
C VAL A 25 -22.21 -31.35 24.72
N PRO A 26 -22.30 -32.54 25.35
CA PRO A 26 -23.31 -33.53 24.99
C PRO A 26 -24.75 -33.08 25.30
N GLU A 27 -25.73 -33.57 24.54
CA GLU A 27 -27.14 -33.13 24.63
C GLU A 27 -27.76 -33.34 26.02
N ASP A 28 -27.51 -34.49 26.66
CA ASP A 28 -27.97 -34.78 28.04
C ASP A 28 -27.47 -33.73 29.05
N LYS A 29 -26.24 -33.25 28.89
CA LYS A 29 -25.70 -32.19 29.74
C LYS A 29 -26.30 -30.83 29.43
N ARG A 30 -26.53 -30.53 28.14
CA ARG A 30 -27.19 -29.31 27.66
C ARG A 30 -28.62 -29.19 28.22
N GLU A 31 -29.45 -30.21 28.03
CA GLU A 31 -30.83 -30.22 28.53
C GLU A 31 -30.89 -30.05 30.05
N ARG A 32 -30.01 -30.76 30.78
CA ARG A 32 -29.96 -30.68 32.24
C ARG A 32 -29.65 -29.27 32.75
N VAL A 33 -28.64 -28.59 32.19
CA VAL A 33 -28.26 -27.25 32.64
C VAL A 33 -29.28 -26.20 32.21
N LEU A 34 -29.82 -26.28 30.99
CA LEU A 34 -30.85 -25.35 30.53
C LEU A 34 -32.13 -25.48 31.34
N THR A 35 -32.52 -26.70 31.71
CA THR A 35 -33.66 -26.93 32.62
C THR A 35 -33.41 -26.33 34.00
N ALA A 36 -32.21 -26.52 34.57
CA ALA A 36 -31.85 -25.92 35.85
C ALA A 36 -31.87 -24.38 35.79
N ILE A 37 -31.45 -23.78 34.68
CA ILE A 37 -31.51 -22.33 34.46
C ILE A 37 -32.96 -21.84 34.37
N ARG A 38 -33.83 -22.53 33.61
CA ARG A 38 -35.26 -22.17 33.51
C ARG A 38 -35.95 -22.20 34.88
N ASN A 39 -35.70 -23.26 35.65
CA ASN A 39 -36.22 -23.41 37.01
C ASN A 39 -35.70 -22.30 37.93
N ALA A 40 -34.43 -21.91 37.80
CA ALA A 40 -33.87 -20.81 38.58
C ALA A 40 -34.54 -19.47 38.25
N LEU A 41 -34.86 -19.22 36.97
CA LEU A 41 -35.49 -17.97 36.53
C LEU A 41 -36.97 -17.88 36.86
N SER A 42 -37.69 -19.01 36.90
CA SER A 42 -39.10 -19.06 37.28
C SER A 42 -39.32 -18.98 38.80
N ALA A 43 -38.35 -19.43 39.60
CA ALA A 43 -38.44 -19.37 41.05
C ALA A 43 -38.38 -17.94 41.58
N HIS A 44 -39.24 -17.61 42.55
CA HIS A 44 -39.17 -16.33 43.26
C HIS A 44 -37.90 -16.22 44.11
N ARG A 45 -37.48 -17.33 44.73
CA ARG A 45 -36.21 -17.47 45.46
C ARG A 45 -35.58 -18.82 45.15
N ILE A 46 -34.25 -18.88 45.14
CA ILE A 46 -33.48 -20.10 44.87
C ILE A 46 -32.49 -20.38 46.00
N THR A 47 -32.29 -21.63 46.37
CA THR A 47 -31.26 -21.96 47.36
C THR A 47 -29.85 -21.70 46.82
N ALA A 48 -28.94 -21.25 47.70
CA ALA A 48 -27.55 -21.02 47.32
C ALA A 48 -26.90 -22.28 46.72
N ARG A 49 -27.26 -23.48 47.22
CA ARG A 49 -26.83 -24.77 46.68
C ARG A 49 -27.32 -25.00 45.23
N ALA A 50 -28.59 -24.73 44.95
CA ALA A 50 -29.13 -24.90 43.60
C ALA A 50 -28.47 -23.93 42.61
N LEU A 51 -28.29 -22.66 43.01
CA LEU A 51 -27.61 -21.67 42.18
C LEU A 51 -26.13 -22.03 41.93
N ALA A 52 -25.44 -22.54 42.95
CA ALA A 52 -24.07 -23.03 42.82
C ALA A 52 -23.98 -24.29 41.94
N SER A 53 -24.99 -25.16 41.94
CA SER A 53 -25.06 -26.29 41.02
C SER A 53 -25.12 -25.83 39.56
N VAL A 54 -25.98 -24.84 39.24
CA VAL A 54 -26.04 -24.24 37.90
C VAL A 54 -24.68 -23.67 37.48
N LYS A 55 -24.08 -22.85 38.34
CA LYS A 55 -22.73 -22.28 38.10
C LYS A 55 -21.69 -23.39 37.88
N GLY A 56 -21.69 -24.43 38.71
CA GLY A 56 -20.76 -25.55 38.62
C GLY A 56 -20.91 -26.36 37.34
N GLN A 57 -22.15 -26.58 36.87
CA GLN A 57 -22.42 -27.23 35.60
C GLN A 57 -21.82 -26.44 34.44
N LEU A 58 -22.07 -25.11 34.37
CA LEU A 58 -21.51 -24.24 33.34
C LEU A 58 -19.97 -24.21 33.36
N LEU A 59 -19.36 -24.16 34.55
CA LEU A 59 -17.91 -24.22 34.71
C LEU A 59 -17.30 -25.54 34.27
N SER A 60 -17.99 -26.67 34.52
CA SER A 60 -17.55 -27.99 34.06
C SER A 60 -17.52 -28.12 32.54
N MET A 61 -18.30 -27.29 31.84
CA MET A 61 -18.37 -27.22 30.38
C MET A 61 -17.37 -26.21 29.78
N SER A 62 -16.46 -25.65 30.58
CA SER A 62 -15.37 -24.76 30.13
C SER A 62 -14.44 -25.38 29.08
N TRP A 63 -14.44 -26.71 28.95
CA TRP A 63 -13.79 -27.40 27.85
C TRP A 63 -14.41 -27.07 26.50
N ALA A 64 -15.74 -26.89 26.42
CA ALA A 64 -16.43 -26.53 25.19
C ALA A 64 -16.59 -25.01 25.04
N PHE A 65 -16.94 -24.31 26.13
CA PHE A 65 -17.23 -22.87 26.13
C PHE A 65 -16.00 -21.97 26.29
N GLY A 66 -14.86 -22.54 26.67
CA GLY A 66 -13.66 -21.78 27.00
C GLY A 66 -13.91 -20.71 28.08
N PRO A 67 -13.43 -19.46 27.89
CA PRO A 67 -13.48 -18.39 28.90
C PRO A 67 -14.90 -17.91 29.24
N TRP A 68 -15.89 -18.12 28.36
CA TRP A 68 -17.28 -17.71 28.57
C TRP A 68 -17.87 -18.28 29.84
N SER A 69 -17.52 -19.53 30.16
CA SER A 69 -17.93 -20.22 31.39
C SER A 69 -17.67 -19.41 32.67
N ARG A 70 -16.57 -18.65 32.75
CA ARG A 70 -16.24 -17.81 33.91
C ARG A 70 -16.74 -16.38 33.75
N LEU A 71 -16.59 -15.79 32.56
CA LEU A 71 -17.02 -14.41 32.29
C LEU A 71 -18.53 -14.24 32.56
N ARG A 72 -19.34 -15.20 32.11
CA ARG A 72 -20.81 -15.14 32.17
C ARG A 72 -21.40 -15.90 33.35
N THR A 73 -20.62 -16.06 34.42
CA THR A 73 -21.10 -16.60 35.71
C THR A 73 -20.65 -15.75 36.91
N ARG A 74 -20.11 -14.54 36.66
CA ARG A 74 -19.62 -13.62 37.69
C ARG A 74 -20.77 -13.11 38.56
N GLY A 75 -21.92 -12.76 37.97
CA GLY A 75 -23.11 -12.33 38.70
C GLY A 75 -23.70 -13.44 39.56
N LEU A 76 -23.69 -14.68 39.07
CA LEU A 76 -24.04 -15.87 39.89
C LEU A 76 -23.09 -16.01 41.08
N GLY A 77 -21.79 -15.88 40.85
CA GLY A 77 -20.77 -15.96 41.89
C GLY A 77 -20.94 -14.90 42.98
N GLN A 78 -21.10 -13.63 42.58
CA GLN A 78 -21.33 -12.53 43.51
C GLN A 78 -22.57 -12.76 44.38
N LEU A 79 -23.67 -13.24 43.79
CA LEU A 79 -24.88 -13.55 44.56
C LEU A 79 -24.66 -14.73 45.52
N ILE A 80 -23.98 -15.78 45.08
CA ILE A 80 -23.67 -16.95 45.94
C ILE A 80 -22.84 -16.53 47.15
N GLU A 81 -21.90 -15.59 47.03
CA GLU A 81 -21.09 -15.12 48.17
C GLU A 81 -21.89 -14.34 49.24
N THR A 82 -23.11 -13.90 48.94
CA THR A 82 -24.00 -13.28 49.94
C THR A 82 -24.68 -14.29 50.87
N ARG A 83 -24.51 -15.59 50.63
CA ARG A 83 -25.16 -16.66 51.40
C ARG A 83 -24.63 -16.72 52.84
N ARG A 84 -25.52 -17.01 53.79
CA ARG A 84 -25.14 -17.38 55.17
C ARG A 84 -24.87 -18.89 55.29
N SER A 85 -25.57 -19.69 54.50
CA SER A 85 -25.46 -21.15 54.42
C SER A 85 -25.84 -21.64 53.03
N TRP A 86 -25.54 -22.91 52.73
CA TRP A 86 -25.95 -23.51 51.44
C TRP A 86 -27.46 -23.69 51.27
N SER A 87 -28.23 -23.69 52.36
CA SER A 87 -29.70 -23.73 52.37
C SER A 87 -30.35 -22.34 52.31
N THR A 88 -29.55 -21.26 52.33
CA THR A 88 -30.08 -19.89 52.26
C THR A 88 -30.82 -19.68 50.93
N HIS A 89 -32.07 -19.19 51.01
CA HIS A 89 -32.85 -18.81 49.85
C HIS A 89 -32.47 -17.39 49.42
N LEU A 90 -31.94 -17.24 48.20
CA LEU A 90 -31.48 -16.00 47.61
C LEU A 90 -32.50 -15.49 46.59
N ALA A 91 -32.75 -14.18 46.58
CA ALA A 91 -33.44 -13.53 45.48
C ALA A 91 -32.44 -13.25 44.36
N LEU A 92 -32.80 -13.53 43.10
CA LEU A 92 -31.91 -13.27 41.97
C LEU A 92 -31.64 -11.77 41.80
N SER A 93 -30.39 -11.37 41.91
CA SER A 93 -29.94 -10.02 41.57
C SER A 93 -30.09 -9.74 40.07
N LYS A 94 -30.06 -8.46 39.67
CA LYS A 94 -30.09 -8.06 38.26
C LYS A 94 -28.98 -8.73 37.43
N TYR A 95 -27.78 -8.84 38.00
CA TYR A 95 -26.61 -9.44 37.35
C TYR A 95 -26.73 -10.97 37.25
N ALA A 96 -27.17 -11.64 38.32
CA ALA A 96 -27.38 -13.09 38.28
C ALA A 96 -28.48 -13.47 37.27
N ARG A 97 -29.56 -12.69 37.20
CA ARG A 97 -30.62 -12.87 36.21
C ARG A 97 -30.12 -12.65 34.79
N ALA A 98 -29.24 -11.65 34.57
CA ALA A 98 -28.62 -11.41 33.28
C ALA A 98 -27.72 -12.57 32.82
N ASP A 99 -26.89 -13.12 33.72
CA ASP A 99 -26.07 -14.31 33.44
C ASP A 99 -26.93 -15.51 33.03
N LEU A 100 -27.99 -15.82 33.79
CA LEU A 100 -28.89 -16.93 33.49
C LEU A 100 -29.59 -16.76 32.12
N ARG A 101 -30.11 -15.55 31.84
CA ARG A 101 -30.74 -15.24 30.55
C ARG A 101 -29.76 -15.32 29.39
N PHE A 102 -28.52 -14.86 29.60
CA PHE A 102 -27.48 -14.96 28.60
C PHE A 102 -27.21 -16.41 28.21
N TRP A 103 -27.07 -17.31 29.18
CA TRP A 103 -26.87 -18.72 28.89
C TRP A 103 -28.07 -19.36 28.20
N LEU A 104 -29.31 -18.98 28.54
CA LEU A 104 -30.48 -19.48 27.80
C LEU A 104 -30.48 -19.04 26.33
N ALA A 105 -30.09 -17.79 26.05
CA ALA A 105 -30.12 -17.25 24.70
C ALA A 105 -28.96 -17.74 23.83
N TYR A 106 -27.77 -17.90 24.40
CA TYR A 106 -26.53 -18.04 23.63
C TYR A 106 -25.75 -19.32 23.92
N PHE A 107 -26.28 -20.29 24.67
CA PHE A 107 -25.60 -21.55 25.01
C PHE A 107 -24.87 -22.18 23.82
N ASP A 108 -25.60 -22.36 22.72
CA ASP A 108 -25.10 -23.07 21.54
C ASP A 108 -24.09 -22.25 20.75
N HIS A 109 -24.04 -20.92 20.90
CA HIS A 109 -23.05 -20.07 20.25
C HIS A 109 -21.64 -20.32 20.78
N PHE A 110 -21.51 -20.79 22.02
CA PHE A 110 -20.20 -21.06 22.64
C PHE A 110 -19.79 -22.52 22.57
N ASN A 111 -20.71 -23.40 22.19
CA ASN A 111 -20.45 -24.83 22.17
C ASN A 111 -19.51 -25.21 21.01
N GLY A 112 -18.26 -25.57 21.32
CA GLY A 112 -17.23 -25.85 20.30
C GLY A 112 -16.26 -24.69 20.05
N THR A 113 -16.34 -23.61 20.83
CA THR A 113 -15.46 -22.43 20.67
C THR A 113 -14.03 -22.63 21.13
N ARG A 114 -13.77 -23.64 21.96
CA ARG A 114 -12.42 -23.98 22.39
C ARG A 114 -11.78 -24.96 21.41
N ALA A 115 -10.66 -24.56 20.81
CA ALA A 115 -9.85 -25.45 19.99
C ALA A 115 -9.25 -26.60 20.81
N LEU A 116 -9.30 -27.81 20.24
CA LEU A 116 -8.62 -29.01 20.73
C LEU A 116 -7.12 -28.93 20.46
N TRP A 117 -6.76 -28.48 19.25
CA TRP A 117 -5.38 -28.43 18.78
C TRP A 117 -4.76 -27.07 19.09
N THR A 118 -3.50 -27.10 19.47
CA THR A 118 -2.69 -25.89 19.59
C THR A 118 -2.33 -25.40 18.18
N PRO A 119 -2.60 -24.13 17.83
CA PRO A 119 -2.14 -23.56 16.57
C PRO A 119 -0.60 -23.59 16.53
N THR A 120 -0.02 -24.30 15.56
CA THR A 120 1.43 -24.47 15.41
C THR A 120 2.03 -23.72 14.21
N GLN A 121 1.20 -23.17 13.32
CA GLN A 121 1.65 -22.41 12.16
C GLN A 121 1.44 -20.91 12.34
N SER A 122 2.41 -20.12 11.88
CA SER A 122 2.22 -18.69 11.63
C SER A 122 1.17 -18.53 10.53
N PHE A 123 0.22 -17.62 10.73
CA PHE A 123 -0.83 -17.39 9.76
C PHE A 123 -0.27 -16.61 8.56
N ASP A 124 0.02 -17.32 7.47
CA ASP A 124 0.49 -16.74 6.19
C ASP A 124 -0.62 -16.71 5.12
N GLY A 125 -1.87 -16.95 5.53
CA GLY A 125 -3.04 -17.08 4.67
C GLY A 125 -3.54 -15.73 4.10
N PRO A 126 -4.26 -15.75 2.96
CA PRO A 126 -4.86 -14.56 2.39
C PRO A 126 -5.99 -14.08 3.31
N ALA A 127 -5.73 -12.99 4.04
CA ALA A 127 -6.68 -12.16 4.81
C ALA A 127 -7.59 -12.86 5.84
N GLY A 128 -7.44 -12.46 7.11
CA GLY A 128 -8.45 -12.70 8.14
C GLY A 128 -8.28 -14.00 8.92
N LEU A 129 -8.63 -13.96 10.21
CA LEU A 129 -8.46 -15.09 11.14
C LEU A 129 -9.69 -16.02 11.18
N GLY A 130 -10.73 -15.74 10.39
CA GLY A 130 -12.01 -16.43 10.46
C GLY A 130 -11.91 -17.92 10.17
N GLY A 131 -12.61 -18.75 10.95
CA GLY A 131 -12.53 -20.22 10.87
C GLY A 131 -11.24 -20.84 11.41
N HIS A 132 -10.23 -20.04 11.77
CA HIS A 132 -8.92 -20.54 12.18
C HIS A 132 -8.79 -20.60 13.70
N ALA A 133 -7.95 -21.52 14.18
CA ALA A 133 -7.47 -21.50 15.55
C ALA A 133 -6.24 -20.60 15.63
N VAL A 134 -6.24 -19.65 16.56
CA VAL A 134 -5.24 -18.58 16.65
C VAL A 134 -4.61 -18.58 18.03
N LYS A 135 -3.28 -18.63 18.07
CA LYS A 135 -2.51 -18.48 19.31
C LYS A 135 -1.92 -17.07 19.38
N VAL A 136 -2.32 -16.32 20.40
CA VAL A 136 -1.74 -15.02 20.74
C VAL A 136 -0.59 -15.22 21.71
N ILE A 137 0.59 -14.81 21.32
CA ILE A 137 1.77 -14.76 22.20
C ILE A 137 1.82 -13.36 22.82
N THR A 138 1.83 -13.29 24.15
CA THR A 138 1.83 -12.01 24.88
C THR A 138 2.76 -12.07 26.09
N ASP A 139 3.41 -10.95 26.42
CA ASP A 139 4.16 -10.80 27.67
C ASP A 139 3.29 -10.35 28.85
N ASN A 140 1.99 -10.10 28.61
CA ASN A 140 1.03 -9.75 29.63
C ASN A 140 0.32 -11.01 30.18
N LEU A 141 0.75 -11.45 31.36
CA LEU A 141 0.20 -12.64 32.03
C LEU A 141 -1.30 -12.51 32.34
N ASN A 142 -1.79 -11.30 32.62
CA ASN A 142 -3.21 -11.06 32.87
C ASN A 142 -4.02 -11.24 31.58
N ALA A 143 -3.55 -10.69 30.46
CA ALA A 143 -4.20 -10.88 29.16
C ALA A 143 -4.29 -12.37 28.79
N ALA A 144 -3.19 -13.11 28.94
CA ALA A 144 -3.18 -14.56 28.68
C ALA A 144 -4.16 -15.33 29.59
N ASN A 145 -4.25 -14.97 30.87
CA ASN A 145 -5.20 -15.59 31.80
C ASN A 145 -6.66 -15.25 31.46
N ILE A 146 -6.95 -14.02 31.05
CA ILE A 146 -8.30 -13.60 30.66
C ILE A 146 -8.74 -14.34 29.40
N ILE A 147 -7.91 -14.40 28.36
CA ILE A 147 -8.22 -15.10 27.11
C ILE A 147 -8.47 -16.59 27.37
N ASN A 148 -7.61 -17.26 28.15
CA ASN A 148 -7.70 -18.71 28.33
C ASN A 148 -8.73 -19.15 29.37
N LYS A 149 -8.94 -18.34 30.41
CA LYS A 149 -9.72 -18.74 31.60
C LYS A 149 -10.92 -17.84 31.87
N GLY A 150 -11.02 -16.66 31.27
CA GLY A 150 -12.08 -15.68 31.56
C GLY A 150 -11.95 -15.00 32.92
N ALA A 151 -10.75 -14.97 33.51
CA ALA A 151 -10.52 -14.44 34.85
C ALA A 151 -10.19 -12.92 34.83
N ALA A 152 -11.14 -12.09 34.41
CA ALA A 152 -10.98 -10.64 34.40
C ALA A 152 -11.34 -10.03 35.77
N LYS A 153 -10.32 -9.51 36.47
CA LYS A 153 -10.49 -8.86 37.79
C LYS A 153 -11.08 -7.45 37.66
N ALA A 154 -10.48 -6.62 36.79
CA ALA A 154 -10.93 -5.26 36.51
C ALA A 154 -12.09 -5.25 35.50
N ASP A 155 -13.07 -4.35 35.71
CA ASP A 155 -14.27 -4.27 34.86
C ASP A 155 -13.94 -3.81 33.43
N ALA A 156 -13.00 -2.87 33.24
CA ALA A 156 -12.55 -2.47 31.91
C ALA A 156 -11.95 -3.64 31.12
N CYS A 157 -11.17 -4.52 31.77
CA CYS A 157 -10.64 -5.71 31.12
C CYS A 157 -11.72 -6.75 30.83
N TYR A 158 -12.79 -6.78 31.61
CA TYR A 158 -13.94 -7.65 31.37
C TYR A 158 -14.71 -7.22 30.12
N GLU A 159 -14.99 -5.93 29.96
CA GLU A 159 -15.71 -5.39 28.80
C GLU A 159 -14.96 -5.68 27.50
N VAL A 160 -13.68 -5.32 27.44
CA VAL A 160 -12.82 -5.58 26.26
C VAL A 160 -12.71 -7.08 25.98
N ALA A 161 -12.62 -7.93 27.01
CA ALA A 161 -12.56 -9.37 26.81
C ALA A 161 -13.85 -9.94 26.24
N VAL A 162 -15.02 -9.47 26.70
CA VAL A 162 -16.31 -9.89 26.16
C VAL A 162 -16.45 -9.47 24.71
N GLU A 163 -16.07 -8.24 24.36
CA GLU A 163 -16.09 -7.73 22.98
C GLU A 163 -15.17 -8.56 22.06
N LEU A 164 -13.91 -8.74 22.44
CA LEU A 164 -12.93 -9.54 21.69
C LEU A 164 -13.40 -10.97 21.48
N LEU A 165 -13.85 -11.63 22.54
CA LEU A 165 -14.28 -13.03 22.46
C LEU A 165 -15.56 -13.17 21.65
N TRP A 166 -16.46 -12.17 21.69
CA TRP A 166 -17.67 -12.16 20.87
C TRP A 166 -17.34 -12.02 19.39
N TYR A 167 -16.45 -11.08 19.06
CA TYR A 167 -15.90 -10.93 17.71
C TYR A 167 -15.32 -12.25 17.17
N CYS A 168 -14.62 -13.00 18.04
CA CYS A 168 -14.09 -14.31 17.71
C CYS A 168 -15.20 -15.34 17.44
N VAL A 169 -16.25 -15.38 18.26
CA VAL A 169 -17.39 -16.30 18.07
C VAL A 169 -18.09 -16.06 16.74
N GLU A 170 -18.37 -14.80 16.40
CA GLU A 170 -19.06 -14.44 15.14
C GLU A 170 -18.29 -14.84 13.88
N ARG A 171 -16.97 -14.95 13.97
CA ARG A 171 -16.08 -15.26 12.84
C ARG A 171 -15.48 -16.66 12.91
N ASP A 172 -15.95 -17.51 13.83
CA ASP A 172 -15.39 -18.85 14.08
C ASP A 172 -13.87 -18.84 14.34
N ILE A 173 -13.39 -17.81 15.04
CA ILE A 173 -11.99 -17.67 15.45
C ILE A 173 -11.82 -18.37 16.79
N ARG A 174 -10.97 -19.40 16.85
CA ARG A 174 -10.72 -20.16 18.07
C ARG A 174 -9.46 -19.66 18.75
N LEU A 175 -9.63 -18.69 19.64
CA LEU A 175 -8.55 -17.97 20.27
C LEU A 175 -7.95 -18.72 21.48
N GLN A 176 -6.63 -18.78 21.53
CA GLN A 176 -5.84 -19.20 22.69
C GLN A 176 -4.72 -18.21 22.94
N ALA A 177 -4.23 -18.11 24.18
CA ALA A 177 -3.09 -17.26 24.51
C ALA A 177 -1.95 -18.04 25.16
N GLU A 178 -0.71 -17.64 24.88
CA GLU A 178 0.50 -18.13 25.52
C GLU A 178 1.22 -16.94 26.13
N TRP A 179 1.47 -17.01 27.44
CA TRP A 179 2.33 -16.01 28.08
C TRP A 179 3.80 -16.34 27.79
N ARG A 180 4.57 -15.35 27.36
CA ARG A 180 6.02 -15.45 27.22
C ARG A 180 6.73 -14.30 27.94
N PRO A 181 7.87 -14.55 28.61
CA PRO A 181 8.68 -13.47 29.16
C PRO A 181 9.06 -12.45 28.08
N ARG A 182 9.12 -11.17 28.44
CA ARG A 182 9.48 -10.09 27.50
C ARG A 182 10.84 -10.31 26.83
N THR A 183 11.78 -10.93 27.54
CA THR A 183 13.11 -11.31 27.01
C THR A 183 13.04 -12.29 25.84
N MET A 184 11.95 -13.06 25.72
CA MET A 184 11.68 -14.00 24.63
C MET A 184 10.70 -13.44 23.58
N ASN A 185 10.21 -12.21 23.77
CA ASN A 185 9.26 -11.54 22.88
C ASN A 185 9.86 -10.29 22.21
N GLN A 186 11.16 -10.32 21.92
CA GLN A 186 11.93 -9.17 21.42
C GLN A 186 11.43 -8.68 20.06
N LEU A 187 10.96 -9.58 19.19
CA LEU A 187 10.45 -9.24 17.87
C LEU A 187 9.19 -8.36 17.99
N ALA A 188 8.22 -8.76 18.82
CA ALA A 188 7.01 -7.96 19.04
C ALA A 188 7.32 -6.63 19.75
N ASP A 189 8.26 -6.62 20.70
CA ASP A 189 8.70 -5.39 21.37
C ASP A 189 9.32 -4.40 20.38
N TYR A 190 10.20 -4.88 19.49
CA TYR A 190 10.78 -4.08 18.41
C TYR A 190 9.69 -3.49 17.52
N TRP A 191 8.82 -4.33 16.94
CA TRP A 191 7.75 -3.87 16.03
C TRP A 191 6.74 -2.94 16.71
N SER A 192 6.47 -3.11 18.01
CA SER A 192 5.59 -2.20 18.76
C SER A 192 6.14 -0.78 18.92
N LYS A 193 7.48 -0.64 18.85
CA LYS A 193 8.20 0.63 18.97
C LYS A 193 8.47 1.28 17.62
N VAL A 194 8.35 0.53 16.52
CA VAL A 194 8.42 1.09 15.18
C VAL A 194 7.17 1.93 14.95
N ALA A 195 7.30 3.24 15.12
CA ALA A 195 6.34 4.17 14.56
C ALA A 195 6.46 4.13 13.03
N GLU A 196 5.33 4.24 12.32
CA GLU A 196 5.30 4.51 10.88
C GLU A 196 5.13 6.03 10.69
N PRO A 197 6.19 6.86 10.83
CA PRO A 197 6.09 8.31 10.63
C PRO A 197 5.70 8.67 9.19
N ASP A 198 5.88 7.73 8.26
CA ASP A 198 5.49 7.86 6.85
C ASP A 198 4.06 7.39 6.56
N ALA A 199 3.24 7.12 7.58
CA ALA A 199 1.82 6.84 7.41
C ALA A 199 1.05 8.14 7.11
N TRP A 200 1.19 8.65 5.89
CA TRP A 200 0.44 9.80 5.39
C TRP A 200 -0.90 9.36 4.80
N SER A 201 -1.92 10.20 4.95
CA SER A 201 -3.22 10.02 4.31
C SER A 201 -3.65 11.32 3.65
N LEU A 202 -4.46 11.23 2.59
CA LEU A 202 -5.11 12.41 2.04
C LEU A 202 -6.03 13.04 3.09
N LEU A 203 -6.18 14.36 3.10
CA LEU A 203 -7.26 14.99 3.88
C LEU A 203 -8.60 14.45 3.38
N GLY A 204 -9.53 14.11 4.28
CA GLY A 204 -10.82 13.54 3.89
C GLY A 204 -11.61 14.42 2.92
N SER A 205 -11.44 15.75 2.96
CA SER A 205 -12.02 16.68 1.98
C SER A 205 -11.40 16.54 0.58
N ALA A 206 -10.08 16.33 0.50
CA ALA A 206 -9.37 16.06 -0.75
C ALA A 206 -9.78 14.70 -1.31
N PHE A 207 -9.81 13.65 -0.49
CA PHE A 207 -10.28 12.33 -0.91
C PHE A 207 -11.71 12.38 -1.44
N ARG A 208 -12.65 13.03 -0.73
CA ARG A 208 -14.03 13.22 -1.21
C ARG A 208 -14.12 13.95 -2.55
N ARG A 209 -13.23 14.92 -2.81
CA ARG A 209 -13.17 15.61 -4.11
C ARG A 209 -12.69 14.67 -5.21
N LEU A 210 -11.66 13.87 -4.95
CA LEU A 210 -11.14 12.88 -5.90
C LEU A 210 -12.17 11.79 -6.19
N ASN A 211 -12.85 11.28 -5.16
CA ASN A 211 -13.90 10.27 -5.30
C ASN A 211 -15.10 10.76 -6.14
N ARG A 212 -15.41 12.07 -6.11
CA ARG A 212 -16.43 12.65 -7.00
C ARG A 212 -15.97 12.78 -8.45
N LEU A 213 -14.68 12.99 -8.69
CA LEU A 213 -14.14 13.19 -10.03
C LEU A 213 -13.84 11.87 -10.74
N TRP A 214 -13.35 10.89 -10.00
CA TRP A 214 -12.77 9.64 -10.54
C TRP A 214 -13.29 8.37 -9.86
N GLY A 215 -14.09 8.51 -8.81
CA GLY A 215 -14.75 7.39 -8.16
C GLY A 215 -16.12 7.07 -8.77
N PRO A 216 -16.96 6.29 -8.06
CA PRO A 216 -16.73 5.80 -6.69
C PRO A 216 -15.58 4.80 -6.61
N PHE A 217 -14.72 4.95 -5.61
CA PHE A 217 -13.68 3.99 -5.26
C PHE A 217 -14.21 2.98 -4.23
N ASP A 218 -13.93 1.70 -4.46
CA ASP A 218 -14.44 0.62 -3.62
C ASP A 218 -13.40 0.05 -2.64
N ILE A 219 -12.11 0.16 -2.97
CA ILE A 219 -11.01 -0.51 -2.24
C ILE A 219 -9.81 0.43 -2.11
N ASP A 220 -9.24 0.49 -0.90
CA ASP A 220 -7.94 1.13 -0.65
C ASP A 220 -6.81 0.11 -0.72
N LEU A 221 -5.90 0.28 -1.68
CA LEU A 221 -4.70 -0.55 -1.79
C LEU A 221 -3.53 0.15 -1.11
N PHE A 222 -2.68 -0.64 -0.45
CA PHE A 222 -1.47 -0.16 0.24
C PHE A 222 -1.76 0.78 1.42
N ALA A 223 -2.93 0.63 2.04
CA ALA A 223 -3.33 1.37 3.23
C ALA A 223 -3.03 0.58 4.51
N SER A 224 -3.35 1.16 5.66
CA SER A 224 -3.26 0.59 6.99
C SER A 224 -4.52 0.94 7.78
N HIS A 225 -4.69 0.31 8.95
CA HIS A 225 -5.77 0.61 9.89
C HIS A 225 -5.84 2.09 10.35
N ARG A 226 -4.82 2.91 10.03
CA ARG A 226 -4.77 4.33 10.40
C ARG A 226 -5.04 5.29 9.24
N ASN A 227 -4.79 4.88 8.00
CA ASN A 227 -4.81 5.79 6.85
C ASN A 227 -5.79 5.40 5.75
N HIS A 228 -6.56 4.31 5.93
CA HIS A 228 -7.62 3.94 5.01
C HIS A 228 -8.75 4.99 5.00
N HIS A 229 -9.24 5.32 3.80
CA HIS A 229 -10.40 6.14 3.53
C HIS A 229 -11.65 5.31 3.22
N LEU A 230 -11.46 4.05 2.84
CA LEU A 230 -12.52 3.12 2.44
C LEU A 230 -12.67 1.96 3.46
N PRO A 231 -13.87 1.40 3.65
CA PRO A 231 -14.08 0.28 4.57
C PRO A 231 -13.30 -0.98 4.19
N THR A 232 -13.09 -1.22 2.89
CA THR A 232 -12.30 -2.34 2.39
C THR A 232 -10.91 -1.84 2.01
N TYR A 233 -9.89 -2.37 2.66
CA TYR A 233 -8.51 -1.98 2.38
C TYR A 233 -7.51 -3.13 2.51
N TYR A 234 -6.37 -3.02 1.83
CA TYR A 234 -5.29 -4.00 1.83
C TYR A 234 -4.00 -3.38 2.37
N SER A 235 -3.36 -4.07 3.31
CA SER A 235 -2.19 -3.57 4.05
C SER A 235 -0.94 -4.40 3.81
N ALA A 236 0.23 -3.79 3.97
CA ALA A 236 1.51 -4.49 3.78
C ALA A 236 1.70 -5.65 4.79
N TYR A 237 1.25 -5.46 6.02
CA TYR A 237 1.25 -6.45 7.09
C TYR A 237 -0.17 -6.68 7.61
N PHE A 238 -0.39 -7.75 8.36
CA PHE A 238 -1.67 -7.97 9.03
C PHE A 238 -1.98 -6.81 9.98
N THR A 239 -3.12 -6.16 9.76
CA THR A 239 -3.69 -5.15 10.67
C THR A 239 -5.15 -5.51 10.94
N PRO A 240 -5.73 -5.10 12.09
CA PRO A 240 -7.16 -5.31 12.34
C PRO A 240 -7.99 -4.80 11.17
N ASP A 241 -9.02 -5.53 10.75
CA ASP A 241 -9.97 -5.14 9.69
C ASP A 241 -9.42 -5.04 8.26
N THR A 242 -8.15 -5.38 8.02
CA THR A 242 -7.62 -5.47 6.66
C THR A 242 -8.34 -6.56 5.86
N ALA A 243 -8.79 -6.21 4.66
CA ALA A 243 -9.37 -7.14 3.70
C ALA A 243 -8.29 -8.02 3.03
N GLY A 244 -7.00 -7.67 3.18
CA GLY A 244 -5.91 -8.59 2.88
C GLY A 244 -4.52 -8.04 3.07
N VAL A 245 -3.58 -8.97 3.27
CA VAL A 245 -2.17 -8.67 3.49
C VAL A 245 -1.41 -8.85 2.19
N ASP A 246 -0.66 -7.83 1.82
CA ASP A 246 0.06 -7.71 0.55
C ASP A 246 -0.92 -7.75 -0.65
N ALA A 247 -1.29 -6.57 -1.13
CA ALA A 247 -2.18 -6.40 -2.28
C ALA A 247 -1.67 -7.12 -3.55
N PHE A 248 -0.36 -7.41 -3.64
CA PHE A 248 0.19 -8.16 -4.75
C PHE A 248 -0.15 -9.65 -4.71
N ARG A 249 -0.60 -10.21 -3.58
CA ARG A 249 -1.00 -11.63 -3.48
C ARG A 249 -2.38 -11.92 -4.06
N PHE A 250 -3.13 -10.88 -4.43
CA PHE A 250 -4.52 -10.98 -4.87
C PHE A 250 -4.65 -10.74 -6.37
N ARG A 251 -5.54 -11.51 -7.00
CA ARG A 251 -5.94 -11.29 -8.39
C ARG A 251 -7.03 -10.24 -8.43
N TRP A 252 -6.69 -9.05 -8.93
CA TRP A 252 -7.64 -7.97 -9.16
C TRP A 252 -8.41 -8.20 -10.46
N ASP A 253 -9.71 -7.91 -10.56
CA ASP A 253 -10.45 -8.11 -11.82
C ASP A 253 -9.79 -7.31 -12.96
N ALA A 254 -9.53 -7.97 -14.08
CA ALA A 254 -8.95 -7.34 -15.25
C ALA A 254 -9.84 -6.21 -15.81
N LYS A 255 -11.17 -6.34 -15.74
CA LYS A 255 -12.11 -5.29 -16.18
C LYS A 255 -12.08 -4.06 -15.27
N LEU A 256 -11.91 -4.26 -13.96
CA LEU A 256 -11.75 -3.17 -12.99
C LEU A 256 -10.43 -2.43 -13.22
N ARG A 257 -9.33 -3.16 -13.49
CA ARG A 257 -8.04 -2.56 -13.83
C ARG A 257 -8.07 -1.78 -15.14
N VAL A 258 -8.76 -2.27 -16.17
CA VAL A 258 -8.98 -1.52 -17.42
C VAL A 258 -9.72 -0.21 -17.14
N SER A 259 -10.80 -0.28 -16.36
CA SER A 259 -11.61 0.89 -16.02
C SER A 259 -10.81 1.91 -15.19
N ALA A 260 -9.99 1.44 -14.26
CA ALA A 260 -9.07 2.29 -13.48
C ALA A 260 -7.96 2.93 -14.34
N VAL A 261 -7.37 2.19 -15.27
CA VAL A 261 -6.35 2.70 -16.20
C VAL A 261 -6.92 3.77 -17.12
N LEU A 262 -8.16 3.62 -17.57
CA LEU A 262 -8.83 4.59 -18.44
C LEU A 262 -9.39 5.78 -17.65
N GLY A 263 -9.82 5.56 -16.41
CA GLY A 263 -10.37 6.57 -15.51
C GLY A 263 -11.41 7.48 -16.20
N PRO A 264 -11.35 8.81 -16.01
CA PRO A 264 -12.27 9.75 -16.66
C PRO A 264 -12.14 9.79 -18.19
N SER A 265 -11.05 9.26 -18.76
CA SER A 265 -10.83 9.22 -20.21
C SER A 265 -11.54 8.04 -20.88
N ALA A 266 -12.23 7.18 -20.13
CA ALA A 266 -12.96 6.03 -20.67
C ALA A 266 -13.99 6.42 -21.75
N ALA A 267 -14.63 7.58 -21.59
CA ALA A 267 -15.56 8.13 -22.56
C ALA A 267 -14.89 8.54 -23.89
N MET A 268 -13.62 8.96 -23.84
CA MET A 268 -12.82 9.37 -25.00
C MET A 268 -11.93 8.25 -25.54
N ALA A 269 -11.95 7.07 -24.91
CA ALA A 269 -11.08 5.96 -25.26
C ALA A 269 -11.55 5.27 -26.55
N ASP A 270 -10.73 5.38 -27.60
CA ASP A 270 -10.90 4.65 -28.85
C ASP A 270 -10.59 3.14 -28.68
N ALA A 271 -10.90 2.35 -29.72
CA ALA A 271 -10.70 0.89 -29.69
C ALA A 271 -9.24 0.50 -29.40
N THR A 272 -8.28 1.30 -29.88
CA THR A 272 -6.85 1.08 -29.68
C THR A 272 -6.47 1.28 -28.20
N LEU A 273 -6.94 2.34 -27.55
CA LEU A 273 -6.66 2.62 -26.15
C LEU A 273 -7.32 1.58 -25.23
N ARG A 274 -8.56 1.19 -25.53
CA ARG A 274 -9.27 0.12 -24.79
C ARG A 274 -8.54 -1.21 -24.91
N SER A 275 -8.10 -1.59 -26.11
CA SER A 275 -7.30 -2.80 -26.36
C SER A 275 -5.96 -2.77 -25.61
N LEU A 276 -5.33 -1.60 -25.54
CA LEU A 276 -4.04 -1.44 -24.89
C LEU A 276 -4.16 -1.45 -23.35
N ALA A 277 -5.21 -0.83 -22.78
CA ALA A 277 -5.54 -0.95 -21.37
C ALA A 277 -5.88 -2.40 -20.99
N ALA A 278 -6.62 -3.12 -21.84
CA ALA A 278 -6.92 -4.54 -21.64
C ALA A 278 -5.67 -5.43 -21.65
N ARG A 279 -4.76 -5.21 -22.61
CA ARG A 279 -3.46 -5.89 -22.63
C ARG A 279 -2.62 -5.56 -21.41
N PHE A 280 -2.56 -4.29 -21.00
CA PHE A 280 -1.83 -3.88 -19.80
C PHE A 280 -2.36 -4.60 -18.55
N SER A 281 -3.68 -4.67 -18.40
CA SER A 281 -4.31 -5.42 -17.31
C SER A 281 -3.98 -6.91 -17.33
N GLN A 282 -3.94 -7.55 -18.50
CA GLN A 282 -3.61 -8.98 -18.62
C GLN A 282 -2.14 -9.27 -18.32
N GLU A 283 -1.24 -8.35 -18.67
CA GLU A 283 0.20 -8.47 -18.36
C GLU A 283 0.47 -8.30 -16.86
N SER A 284 -0.32 -7.49 -16.14
CA SER A 284 -0.25 -7.41 -14.68
C SER A 284 -0.58 -8.74 -14.00
N ASP A 285 -1.38 -9.63 -14.59
CA ASP A 285 -1.65 -10.96 -14.04
C ASP A 285 -0.49 -11.94 -14.22
N LYS A 286 0.31 -11.74 -15.25
CA LYS A 286 1.54 -12.52 -15.48
C LYS A 286 2.65 -12.12 -14.51
N ALA A 287 2.47 -11.01 -13.78
CA ALA A 287 3.48 -10.42 -12.93
C ALA A 287 3.70 -11.12 -11.57
N LEU A 288 2.83 -12.07 -11.24
CA LEU A 288 2.89 -12.86 -10.00
C LEU A 288 4.00 -13.92 -10.03
N ALA A 289 4.68 -14.12 -11.17
CA ALA A 289 5.90 -14.89 -11.25
C ALA A 289 7.11 -13.97 -11.03
N ALA A 290 8.12 -14.44 -10.28
CA ALA A 290 9.35 -13.69 -10.05
C ALA A 290 10.08 -13.43 -11.38
N SER A 291 9.84 -12.28 -12.02
CA SER A 291 10.49 -11.92 -13.26
C SER A 291 10.94 -10.45 -13.29
N THR A 292 12.06 -10.24 -13.95
CA THR A 292 12.80 -8.98 -14.03
C THR A 292 12.01 -7.88 -14.72
N LEU A 293 12.14 -6.65 -14.21
CA LEU A 293 11.59 -5.37 -14.72
C LEU A 293 11.56 -5.22 -16.25
N ASN A 294 12.46 -5.88 -16.97
CA ASN A 294 12.56 -5.86 -18.43
C ASN A 294 11.37 -6.52 -19.16
N GLN A 295 10.68 -7.50 -18.57
CA GLN A 295 9.51 -8.13 -19.21
C GLN A 295 8.30 -7.18 -19.26
N TYR A 296 8.09 -6.36 -18.22
CA TYR A 296 7.01 -5.35 -18.19
C TYR A 296 7.27 -4.13 -19.08
N ALA A 297 8.51 -3.95 -19.54
CA ALA A 297 8.88 -2.80 -20.35
C ALA A 297 8.28 -2.82 -21.76
N ALA A 298 7.89 -3.98 -22.31
CA ALA A 298 7.38 -4.06 -23.69
C ALA A 298 5.94 -3.50 -23.84
N PRO A 299 4.94 -3.89 -23.03
CA PRO A 299 3.62 -3.26 -23.03
C PRO A 299 3.68 -1.77 -22.68
N TRP A 300 4.55 -1.41 -21.72
CA TRP A 300 4.77 -0.03 -21.33
C TRP A 300 5.39 0.80 -22.47
N ARG A 301 6.34 0.24 -23.23
CA ARG A 301 6.90 0.87 -24.44
C ARG A 301 5.83 1.11 -25.50
N ALA A 302 4.88 0.21 -25.69
CA ALA A 302 3.77 0.39 -26.63
C ALA A 302 2.79 1.49 -26.16
N PHE A 303 2.43 1.53 -24.87
CA PHE A 303 1.65 2.63 -24.28
C PHE A 303 2.37 3.98 -24.43
N VAL A 304 3.65 4.03 -24.06
CA VAL A 304 4.47 5.24 -24.17
C VAL A 304 4.65 5.64 -25.64
N ALA A 305 4.80 4.70 -26.57
CA ALA A 305 4.85 4.99 -28.01
C ALA A 305 3.52 5.55 -28.53
N TRP A 306 2.40 4.95 -28.13
CA TRP A 306 1.04 5.43 -28.44
C TRP A 306 0.80 6.86 -27.88
N TRP A 307 1.19 7.11 -26.63
CA TRP A 307 1.14 8.43 -25.98
C TRP A 307 2.05 9.44 -26.69
N ARG A 308 3.28 9.03 -27.04
CA ARG A 308 4.26 9.83 -27.80
C ARG A 308 3.88 10.03 -29.26
N LEU A 309 2.94 9.28 -29.83
CA LEU A 309 2.41 9.47 -31.18
C LEU A 309 1.25 10.47 -31.17
N ARG A 310 0.51 10.56 -30.05
CA ARG A 310 -0.66 11.45 -29.88
C ARG A 310 -0.32 12.75 -29.16
N ARG A 311 0.96 13.12 -29.12
CA ARG A 311 1.57 14.26 -28.41
C ARG A 311 0.63 15.46 -28.27
N LEU A 312 0.13 15.70 -27.08
CA LEU A 312 0.28 17.06 -26.56
C LEU A 312 1.80 17.30 -26.52
N PRO A 313 2.35 18.31 -27.23
CA PRO A 313 3.74 18.71 -27.10
C PRO A 313 4.18 18.70 -25.62
N GLY A 314 5.44 18.46 -25.38
CA GLY A 314 5.96 18.42 -24.02
C GLY A 314 7.45 18.43 -24.16
N SER A 315 8.02 19.62 -24.10
CA SER A 315 9.46 19.75 -23.97
C SER A 315 9.85 19.30 -22.57
N LYS A 316 10.98 18.59 -22.42
CA LYS A 316 11.55 18.28 -21.10
C LYS A 316 11.77 19.56 -20.27
N THR A 317 12.03 20.69 -20.93
CA THR A 317 12.31 22.00 -20.33
C THR A 317 11.12 22.96 -20.39
N ASP A 318 10.08 22.64 -21.15
CA ASP A 318 8.87 23.44 -21.31
C ASP A 318 7.65 22.52 -21.30
N GLN A 319 7.34 22.01 -20.10
CA GLN A 319 6.26 21.04 -19.91
C GLN A 319 4.89 21.72 -19.98
N LEU A 320 4.83 23.04 -19.81
CA LEU A 320 3.61 23.85 -19.77
C LEU A 320 3.36 24.68 -21.05
N TRP A 321 4.35 24.74 -21.95
CA TRP A 321 4.31 25.45 -23.24
C TRP A 321 4.22 26.96 -23.10
N ASP A 322 4.80 27.48 -22.04
CA ASP A 322 4.85 28.91 -21.80
C ASP A 322 5.80 29.61 -22.79
N GLY A 323 6.66 28.84 -23.47
CA GLY A 323 7.75 29.36 -24.28
C GLY A 323 8.84 29.97 -23.39
N ALA A 324 9.99 30.26 -23.98
CA ALA A 324 11.02 31.04 -23.30
C ALA A 324 11.91 31.74 -24.32
N TRP A 325 12.17 33.02 -24.08
CA TRP A 325 13.20 33.76 -24.80
C TRP A 325 14.56 33.42 -24.22
N VAL A 326 15.50 33.01 -25.09
CA VAL A 326 16.91 32.85 -24.74
C VAL A 326 17.70 33.90 -25.52
N VAL A 327 18.37 34.78 -24.77
CA VAL A 327 19.22 35.82 -25.37
C VAL A 327 20.61 35.25 -25.58
N VAL A 328 21.10 35.28 -26.83
CA VAL A 328 22.44 34.83 -27.19
C VAL A 328 23.25 36.03 -27.64
N GLY A 329 24.38 36.28 -26.97
CA GLY A 329 25.27 37.40 -27.29
C GLY A 329 25.87 37.27 -28.69
N ARG A 330 25.88 38.37 -29.46
CA ARG A 330 26.61 38.47 -30.72
C ARG A 330 28.06 38.83 -30.44
N LEU A 331 28.99 38.03 -30.96
CA LEU A 331 30.43 38.28 -30.92
C LEU A 331 30.93 38.46 -32.36
N GLY A 332 32.04 39.17 -32.56
CA GLY A 332 32.73 39.21 -33.85
C GLY A 332 33.52 37.92 -34.10
N GLY A 333 33.57 37.43 -35.34
CA GLY A 333 34.41 36.29 -35.74
C GLY A 333 33.65 35.15 -36.45
N PRO A 334 34.34 34.11 -36.95
CA PRO A 334 33.71 33.06 -37.76
C PRO A 334 33.03 31.93 -36.94
N VAL A 335 33.27 31.84 -35.63
CA VAL A 335 32.89 30.68 -34.80
C VAL A 335 32.15 31.10 -33.52
N TYR A 336 31.07 31.87 -33.66
CA TYR A 336 30.16 32.21 -32.55
C TYR A 336 28.73 31.70 -32.82
N PRO A 337 27.94 31.38 -31.77
CA PRO A 337 26.64 30.73 -31.93
C PRO A 337 25.68 31.48 -32.86
N VAL A 338 25.55 32.79 -32.72
CA VAL A 338 24.65 33.60 -33.57
C VAL A 338 25.09 33.54 -35.04
N GLY A 339 26.39 33.68 -35.33
CA GLY A 339 26.91 33.61 -36.70
C GLY A 339 26.75 32.23 -37.34
N LEU A 340 26.95 31.16 -36.56
CA LEU A 340 26.72 29.78 -37.00
C LEU A 340 25.24 29.51 -37.30
N VAL A 341 24.34 29.99 -36.43
CA VAL A 341 22.89 29.91 -36.66
C VAL A 341 22.49 30.70 -37.90
N GLU A 342 22.99 31.92 -38.09
CA GLU A 342 22.70 32.72 -39.29
C GLU A 342 23.21 32.06 -40.57
N ARG A 343 24.38 31.42 -40.53
CA ARG A 343 24.90 30.64 -41.65
C ARG A 343 24.01 29.43 -41.95
N LEU A 344 23.61 28.68 -40.92
CA LEU A 344 22.70 27.54 -41.06
C LEU A 344 21.36 27.98 -41.65
N LEU A 345 20.77 29.07 -41.14
CA LEU A 345 19.49 29.61 -41.62
C LEU A 345 19.57 30.02 -43.10
N ARG A 346 20.69 30.63 -43.52
CA ARG A 346 20.92 30.99 -44.93
C ARG A 346 21.12 29.76 -45.81
N GLN A 347 22.00 28.84 -45.43
CA GLN A 347 22.31 27.65 -46.22
C GLN A 347 21.10 26.72 -46.37
N GLY A 348 20.30 26.56 -45.31
CA GLY A 348 19.08 25.75 -45.34
C GLY A 348 17.85 26.47 -45.89
N ALA A 349 17.94 27.75 -46.28
CA ALA A 349 16.82 28.57 -46.71
C ALA A 349 15.62 28.54 -45.74
N TYR A 350 15.90 28.61 -44.43
CA TYR A 350 14.88 28.48 -43.38
C TYR A 350 13.84 29.60 -43.45
N ARG A 351 12.55 29.23 -43.36
CA ARG A 351 11.47 30.17 -43.03
C ARG A 351 11.60 30.54 -41.55
N ARG A 352 11.78 31.82 -41.25
CA ARG A 352 12.00 32.31 -39.87
C ARG A 352 10.71 32.67 -39.13
N SER A 353 9.72 33.12 -39.89
CA SER A 353 8.41 33.51 -39.36
C SER A 353 7.32 32.88 -40.21
N PRO A 354 6.23 32.40 -39.60
CA PRO A 354 5.11 31.84 -40.34
C PRO A 354 4.46 32.93 -41.19
N SER A 355 4.05 32.56 -42.40
CA SER A 355 3.28 33.38 -43.32
C SER A 355 1.79 33.41 -42.98
N HIS A 356 1.30 32.43 -42.22
CA HIS A 356 -0.07 32.38 -41.70
C HIS A 356 -0.17 31.62 -40.36
N PRO A 357 -1.24 31.81 -39.55
CA PRO A 357 -1.32 31.30 -38.18
C PRO A 357 -1.20 29.78 -38.01
N ARG A 358 -1.53 29.02 -39.06
CA ARG A 358 -1.44 27.55 -39.06
C ARG A 358 -0.14 26.98 -39.65
N GLU A 359 0.79 27.83 -40.09
CA GLU A 359 2.06 27.40 -40.66
C GLU A 359 3.04 27.08 -39.53
N ASP A 360 3.59 25.87 -39.53
CA ASP A 360 4.68 25.51 -38.65
C ASP A 360 6.01 25.73 -39.38
N VAL A 361 6.78 26.73 -38.95
CA VAL A 361 8.09 26.98 -39.54
C VAL A 361 9.13 25.96 -39.11
N GLY A 362 8.89 25.15 -38.09
CA GLY A 362 9.72 24.03 -37.64
C GLY A 362 10.92 24.40 -36.75
N PRO A 363 11.61 23.40 -36.16
CA PRO A 363 12.77 23.59 -35.27
C PRO A 363 14.07 23.90 -36.02
N LEU A 364 15.17 24.21 -35.32
CA LEU A 364 16.45 24.53 -35.98
C LEU A 364 17.18 23.31 -36.56
N LEU A 365 17.13 22.14 -35.90
CA LEU A 365 17.81 20.93 -36.38
C LEU A 365 16.81 20.03 -37.11
N ARG A 366 17.06 19.78 -38.39
CA ARG A 366 16.14 19.03 -39.26
C ARG A 366 16.86 18.04 -40.16
N VAL A 367 16.09 17.14 -40.75
CA VAL A 367 16.57 16.20 -41.75
C VAL A 367 16.95 16.94 -43.03
N VAL A 368 18.16 16.67 -43.51
CA VAL A 368 18.70 17.16 -44.77
C VAL A 368 18.63 16.02 -45.79
N GLN A 369 18.10 16.30 -46.97
CA GLN A 369 18.16 15.42 -48.12
C GLN A 369 19.36 15.84 -48.98
N HIS A 370 20.26 14.90 -49.25
CA HIS A 370 21.42 15.12 -50.11
C HIS A 370 21.06 14.80 -51.56
N THR A 371 21.39 15.74 -52.46
CA THR A 371 21.26 15.63 -53.91
C THR A 371 22.63 15.84 -54.57
N ARG A 372 22.73 15.67 -55.90
CA ARG A 372 23.98 15.92 -56.64
C ARG A 372 24.47 17.37 -56.50
N ASP A 373 23.57 18.31 -56.24
CA ASP A 373 23.88 19.74 -56.06
C ASP A 373 24.11 20.13 -54.58
N GLY A 374 24.19 19.15 -53.67
CA GLY A 374 24.41 19.34 -52.24
C GLY A 374 23.20 19.01 -51.35
N GLY A 375 23.32 19.32 -50.06
CA GLY A 375 22.30 19.04 -49.04
C GLY A 375 21.27 20.16 -48.90
N ARG A 376 19.98 19.83 -48.88
CA ARG A 376 18.87 20.77 -48.64
C ARG A 376 17.91 20.23 -47.59
N LEU A 377 17.18 21.11 -46.90
CA LEU A 377 16.14 20.66 -45.95
C LEU A 377 15.08 19.83 -46.67
N GLN A 378 14.74 18.67 -46.12
CA GLN A 378 13.69 17.81 -46.68
C GLN A 378 12.32 18.51 -46.70
N ARG A 379 12.07 19.39 -45.72
CA ARG A 379 10.83 20.17 -45.60
C ARG A 379 11.13 21.56 -45.01
N LEU A 380 10.69 22.61 -45.70
CA LEU A 380 10.89 24.01 -45.28
C LEU A 380 9.89 24.47 -44.23
N VAL A 381 8.62 24.08 -44.38
CA VAL A 381 7.49 24.44 -43.50
C VAL A 381 6.52 23.26 -43.39
N GLY A 382 5.70 23.25 -42.35
CA GLY A 382 4.64 22.28 -42.09
C GLY A 382 3.36 22.99 -41.66
N THR A 383 2.44 22.24 -41.08
CA THR A 383 1.18 22.78 -40.53
C THR A 383 0.99 22.31 -39.11
N LEU A 384 0.06 22.92 -38.35
CA LEU A 384 -0.28 22.44 -37.01
C LEU A 384 -0.74 20.96 -36.98
N GLU A 385 -1.36 20.47 -38.05
CA GLU A 385 -1.77 19.07 -38.20
C GLU A 385 -0.61 18.16 -38.62
N HIS A 386 0.34 18.69 -39.38
CA HIS A 386 1.50 17.96 -39.90
C HIS A 386 2.79 18.77 -39.66
N PRO A 387 3.25 18.90 -38.40
CA PRO A 387 4.35 19.78 -38.06
C PRO A 387 5.68 19.24 -38.58
N VAL A 388 6.66 20.14 -38.73
CA VAL A 388 8.03 19.80 -39.06
C VAL A 388 8.74 19.37 -37.78
N TYR A 389 9.16 18.10 -37.73
CA TYR A 389 9.83 17.57 -36.55
C TYR A 389 11.36 17.80 -36.60
N SER A 390 11.95 17.86 -35.41
CA SER A 390 13.40 17.85 -35.25
C SER A 390 13.95 16.45 -35.57
N THR A 391 15.22 16.39 -35.98
CA THR A 391 15.99 15.14 -35.95
C THR A 391 15.94 14.52 -34.55
N SER A 392 15.88 13.18 -34.48
CA SER A 392 15.85 12.45 -33.21
C SER A 392 17.14 12.66 -32.41
N TYR A 393 17.07 12.54 -31.09
CA TYR A 393 18.27 12.66 -30.23
C TYR A 393 19.35 11.65 -30.63
N THR A 394 18.96 10.41 -30.93
CA THR A 394 19.87 9.34 -31.34
C THR A 394 20.60 9.70 -32.64
N ALA A 395 19.86 10.08 -33.69
CA ALA A 395 20.46 10.46 -34.97
C ALA A 395 21.38 11.69 -34.85
N PHE A 396 21.01 12.66 -34.02
CA PHE A 396 21.90 13.79 -33.72
C PHE A 396 23.17 13.36 -32.98
N SER A 397 23.04 12.50 -31.98
CA SER A 397 24.18 12.03 -31.18
C SER A 397 25.15 11.19 -32.00
N GLU A 398 24.65 10.36 -32.92
CA GLU A 398 25.46 9.56 -33.85
C GLU A 398 26.21 10.46 -34.84
N ALA A 399 25.51 11.43 -35.45
CA ALA A 399 26.12 12.40 -36.35
C ALA A 399 27.20 13.24 -35.64
N LEU A 400 26.94 13.65 -34.39
CA LEU A 400 27.92 14.37 -33.58
C LEU A 400 29.16 13.53 -33.31
N ALA A 401 28.99 12.25 -32.95
CA ALA A 401 30.12 11.35 -32.71
C ALA A 401 30.97 11.18 -33.98
N ALA A 402 30.34 11.01 -35.15
CA ALA A 402 31.05 10.93 -36.43
C ALA A 402 31.84 12.22 -36.74
N MET A 403 31.25 13.40 -36.54
CA MET A 403 31.95 14.67 -36.72
C MET A 403 33.12 14.86 -35.74
N CYS A 404 32.98 14.39 -34.49
CA CYS A 404 34.09 14.42 -33.53
C CYS A 404 35.25 13.54 -33.98
N VAL A 405 34.97 12.36 -34.53
CA VAL A 405 35.99 11.46 -35.08
C VAL A 405 36.69 12.10 -36.27
N GLU A 406 35.93 12.67 -37.21
CA GLU A 406 36.47 13.35 -38.40
C GLU A 406 37.34 14.57 -38.02
N ALA A 407 36.96 15.30 -36.97
CA ALA A 407 37.73 16.42 -36.45
C ALA A 407 38.92 16.03 -35.55
N GLY A 408 39.20 14.73 -35.37
CA GLY A 408 40.30 14.25 -34.53
C GLY A 408 40.08 14.43 -33.02
N ILE A 409 38.84 14.60 -32.57
CA ILE A 409 38.50 14.77 -31.14
C ILE A 409 38.45 13.38 -30.49
N ALA A 410 39.53 13.02 -29.79
CA ALA A 410 39.67 11.71 -29.13
C ALA A 410 38.76 11.52 -27.89
N ALA A 411 38.21 12.60 -27.33
CA ALA A 411 37.37 12.55 -26.15
C ALA A 411 35.92 12.17 -26.50
N HIS A 412 35.34 11.22 -25.74
CA HIS A 412 33.94 10.84 -25.86
C HIS A 412 33.01 12.03 -25.53
N THR A 413 32.57 12.72 -26.59
CA THR A 413 31.79 13.96 -26.50
C THR A 413 30.34 13.68 -26.84
N THR A 414 29.47 13.82 -25.85
CA THR A 414 28.02 13.70 -26.03
C THR A 414 27.35 15.08 -26.03
N PRO A 415 26.10 15.19 -26.51
CA PRO A 415 25.31 16.42 -26.35
C PRO A 415 25.23 16.87 -24.88
N HIS A 416 25.23 15.92 -23.94
CA HIS A 416 25.23 16.20 -22.51
C HIS A 416 26.58 16.75 -22.02
N SER A 417 27.70 16.20 -22.52
CA SER A 417 29.06 16.67 -22.22
C SER A 417 29.22 18.15 -22.59
N MET A 418 28.69 18.57 -23.73
CA MET A 418 28.72 19.97 -24.17
C MET A 418 27.95 20.90 -23.23
N ARG A 419 26.78 20.45 -22.76
CA ARG A 419 25.95 21.21 -21.80
C ARG A 419 26.66 21.39 -20.45
N ILE A 420 27.32 20.36 -19.97
CA ILE A 420 28.16 20.42 -18.76
C ILE A 420 29.36 21.36 -19.00
N GLY A 421 30.04 21.21 -20.14
CA GLY A 421 31.18 22.05 -20.51
C GLY A 421 30.83 23.53 -20.51
N GLY A 422 29.79 23.93 -21.25
CA GLY A 422 29.37 25.34 -21.32
C GLY A 422 28.99 25.93 -19.96
N ASN A 423 28.28 25.18 -19.11
CA ASN A 423 27.94 25.63 -17.76
C ASN A 423 29.18 25.77 -16.86
N SER A 424 30.11 24.83 -16.98
CA SER A 424 31.37 24.84 -16.23
C SER A 424 32.25 26.02 -16.64
N THR A 425 32.33 26.31 -17.94
CA THR A 425 33.03 27.49 -18.47
C THR A 425 32.36 28.78 -18.01
N ALA A 426 31.03 28.86 -18.02
CA ALA A 426 30.31 30.03 -17.51
C ALA A 426 30.58 30.24 -16.00
N ALA A 427 30.57 29.15 -15.22
CA ALA A 427 30.91 29.20 -13.79
C ALA A 427 32.36 29.65 -13.56
N ALA A 428 33.32 29.15 -14.35
CA ALA A 428 34.73 29.53 -14.27
C ALA A 428 34.97 31.00 -14.62
N ASN A 429 34.16 31.58 -15.51
CA ASN A 429 34.17 33.01 -15.84
C ASN A 429 33.34 33.87 -14.88
N GLY A 430 32.94 33.32 -13.72
CA GLY A 430 32.26 34.07 -12.66
C GLY A 430 30.77 34.36 -12.89
N VAL A 431 30.12 33.71 -13.87
CA VAL A 431 28.69 33.92 -14.10
C VAL A 431 27.86 33.34 -12.94
N PRO A 432 26.98 34.14 -12.30
CA PRO A 432 26.19 33.68 -11.14
C PRO A 432 25.33 32.43 -11.44
N ALA A 433 25.17 31.57 -10.43
CA ALA A 433 24.41 30.32 -10.56
C ALA A 433 22.93 30.55 -10.96
N GLU A 434 22.32 31.65 -10.51
CA GLU A 434 20.96 32.04 -10.88
C GLU A 434 20.85 32.34 -12.39
N VAL A 435 21.77 33.15 -12.93
CA VAL A 435 21.81 33.49 -14.36
C VAL A 435 22.05 32.24 -15.20
N ARG A 436 22.96 31.37 -14.75
CA ARG A 436 23.19 30.07 -15.38
C ARG A 436 21.94 29.18 -15.30
N ARG A 437 21.23 29.16 -14.15
CA ARG A 437 19.96 28.44 -13.96
C ARG A 437 18.91 28.84 -14.99
N ALA A 438 18.68 30.14 -15.10
CA ALA A 438 17.72 30.72 -16.02
C ALA A 438 18.10 30.42 -17.48
N HIS A 439 19.35 30.72 -17.87
CA HIS A 439 19.82 30.50 -19.24
C HIS A 439 19.85 29.00 -19.62
N GLY A 440 20.22 28.12 -18.69
CA GLY A 440 20.21 26.68 -18.87
C GLY A 440 18.82 26.04 -18.81
N ARG A 441 17.81 26.73 -18.28
CA ARG A 441 16.47 26.19 -17.99
C ARG A 441 16.50 24.97 -17.06
N TRP A 442 17.29 25.03 -15.98
CA TRP A 442 17.32 23.95 -14.98
C TRP A 442 16.22 24.14 -13.92
N LEU A 443 15.50 23.06 -13.63
CA LEU A 443 14.34 23.06 -12.71
C LEU A 443 14.72 23.53 -11.30
N SER A 444 15.86 23.11 -10.78
CA SER A 444 16.31 23.40 -9.42
C SER A 444 17.73 23.96 -9.38
N PRO A 445 18.12 24.65 -8.28
CA PRO A 445 19.50 25.03 -8.03
C PRO A 445 20.47 23.82 -8.02
N SER A 446 20.06 22.69 -7.43
CA SER A 446 20.87 21.47 -7.38
C SER A 446 21.23 20.91 -8.77
N MET A 447 20.35 21.09 -9.76
CA MET A 447 20.62 20.70 -11.13
C MET A 447 21.69 21.58 -11.80
N VAL A 448 21.87 22.82 -11.35
CA VAL A 448 22.95 23.68 -11.84
C VAL A 448 24.30 23.15 -11.37
N ASP A 449 24.37 22.73 -10.11
CA ASP A 449 25.58 22.19 -9.51
C ASP A 449 25.98 20.85 -10.12
N LEU A 450 25.01 19.95 -10.35
CA LEU A 450 25.24 18.66 -11.01
C LEU A 450 25.85 18.81 -12.42
N TYR A 451 25.53 19.91 -13.11
CA TYR A 451 26.05 20.22 -14.44
C TYR A 451 27.26 21.16 -14.42
N THR A 452 27.86 21.41 -13.25
CA THR A 452 29.05 22.25 -13.10
C THR A 452 30.23 21.37 -12.69
N ARG A 453 31.20 21.16 -13.60
CA ARG A 453 32.49 20.57 -13.22
C ARG A 453 33.30 21.61 -12.47
N ARG A 454 33.65 21.30 -11.21
CA ARG A 454 34.51 22.16 -10.39
C ARG A 454 35.96 21.94 -10.79
N SER A 455 36.67 23.03 -11.06
CA SER A 455 38.12 22.99 -11.29
C SER A 455 38.83 22.65 -9.96
N PRO A 456 39.82 21.75 -9.94
CA PRO A 456 40.67 21.50 -8.76
C PRO A 456 41.33 22.79 -8.23
N GLY A 457 41.65 23.73 -9.11
CA GLY A 457 42.27 25.02 -8.76
C GLY A 457 41.38 25.91 -7.90
N ALA A 458 40.05 25.82 -8.05
CA ALA A 458 39.12 26.59 -7.21
C ALA A 458 39.11 26.10 -5.74
N GLY A 459 39.36 24.79 -5.53
CA GLY A 459 39.56 24.25 -4.19
C GLY A 459 40.87 24.71 -3.56
N ILE A 460 41.95 24.76 -4.35
CA ILE A 460 43.27 25.24 -3.91
C ILE A 460 43.24 26.74 -3.57
N ASP A 461 42.59 27.56 -4.40
CA ASP A 461 42.44 29.00 -4.15
C ASP A 461 41.56 29.31 -2.94
N LEU A 462 40.52 28.50 -2.68
CA LEU A 462 39.73 28.60 -1.45
C LEU A 462 40.61 28.38 -0.22
N THR A 463 41.40 27.30 -0.22
CA THR A 463 42.33 27.00 0.89
C THR A 463 43.38 28.10 1.06
N ARG A 464 43.91 28.64 -0.04
CA ARG A 464 44.88 29.76 -0.01
C ARG A 464 44.27 31.03 0.60
N ARG A 465 43.05 31.42 0.20
CA ARG A 465 42.34 32.59 0.76
C ARG A 465 41.89 32.38 2.21
N MET A 466 41.65 31.14 2.63
CA MET A 466 41.39 30.82 4.03
C MET A 466 42.66 30.92 4.89
N ALA A 467 43.83 30.66 4.30
CA ALA A 467 45.13 30.76 4.95
C ALA A 467 45.72 32.19 4.96
N GLU A 468 45.17 33.12 4.17
CA GLU A 468 45.58 34.53 4.09
C GLU A 468 44.80 35.46 5.06
N ARG A 469 44.15 34.91 6.10
CA ARG A 469 43.68 35.66 7.28
C ARG A 469 44.67 35.50 8.42
#